data_AF-W9JCP0-F1
#
_entry.id   AF-W9JCP0-F1
#
_cell.length_a   1.000
_cell.length_b   1.000
_cell.length_c   1.000
_cell.angle_alpha   90.00
_cell.angle_beta   90.00
_cell.angle_gamma   90.00
#
_symmetry.space_group_name_H-M   'P 1'
#
loop_
_entity.id
_entity.type
_entity.pdbx_description
1 polymer ?
#
loop_
_entity_poly.entity_id
_entity_poly.type
_entity_poly.pdbx_seq_one_letter_code
_entity_poly.pdbx_strand_id
1 'polypeptide(L)'
;MANRSETKTRICHCKLLTYIRDLSAFANPLQVHAQLLSPGREQVAIEFDSAPLYLLFRLQIVYTKLESHAQKTALPVSSLTMASAAGVPERFPPIEDLSARETEPLLGRPGDAAQEDGVPLIKNLVLGTGIVAQLGVVLLTILIWASVLSKPLILFSAHPLLQSLAVLTLAQSVLSLQPTHTAEQKRVGQRVHASLNLVAFLILVAGVTIIEYNKIANNGPHFHSVHGYLGVITSIVLLLQYGVGFTMWATPALYGGVDNAKAVWKYHRWSGYIIFVLLLTTVVSAVETDYNHNVLKIKLWAVLLLAIITLVGVVPRIQKQKLGFPGPGST
;
A
#
# COMPACT_ATOMS: atom_id res chain seq x y z
N MET A 1 -26.83 -38.55 19.51
CA MET A 1 -25.54 -37.91 19.16
C MET A 1 -25.68 -37.10 17.87
N ALA A 2 -26.43 -36.00 17.94
CA ALA A 2 -26.53 -35.02 16.86
C ALA A 2 -26.04 -33.66 17.39
N ASN A 3 -25.36 -32.91 16.53
CA ASN A 3 -25.18 -31.45 16.62
C ASN A 3 -24.32 -30.83 17.72
N ARG A 4 -23.00 -31.01 17.62
CA ARG A 4 -22.04 -29.99 18.09
C ARG A 4 -21.43 -29.15 16.97
N SER A 5 -21.37 -29.68 15.74
CA SER A 5 -20.88 -28.95 14.55
C SER A 5 -21.95 -28.00 13.99
N GLU A 6 -23.20 -28.44 13.78
CA GLU A 6 -24.25 -27.54 13.28
C GLU A 6 -24.57 -26.40 14.24
N THR A 7 -24.47 -26.62 15.56
CA THR A 7 -24.72 -25.58 16.56
C THR A 7 -23.67 -24.47 16.49
N LYS A 8 -22.39 -24.81 16.22
CA LYS A 8 -21.33 -23.81 16.01
C LYS A 8 -21.52 -23.05 14.68
N THR A 9 -21.90 -23.74 13.61
CA THR A 9 -22.16 -23.11 12.31
C THR A 9 -23.36 -22.18 12.36
N ARG A 10 -24.45 -22.57 13.06
CA ARG A 10 -25.63 -21.72 13.28
C ARG A 10 -25.33 -20.48 14.14
N ILE A 11 -24.47 -20.59 15.16
CA ILE A 11 -24.06 -19.45 15.99
C ILE A 11 -23.18 -18.45 15.19
N CYS A 12 -22.29 -18.93 14.32
CA CYS A 12 -21.52 -18.05 13.43
C CYS A 12 -22.41 -17.35 12.40
N HIS A 13 -23.40 -18.05 11.83
CA HIS A 13 -24.30 -17.47 10.83
C HIS A 13 -25.23 -16.41 11.44
N CYS A 14 -25.76 -16.62 12.66
CA CYS A 14 -26.53 -15.60 13.38
C CYS A 14 -25.69 -14.35 13.72
N LYS A 15 -24.43 -14.51 14.11
CA LYS A 15 -23.56 -13.35 14.41
C LYS A 15 -23.19 -12.56 13.16
N LEU A 16 -22.94 -13.23 12.03
CA LEU A 16 -22.67 -12.57 10.75
C LEU A 16 -23.89 -11.81 10.21
N LEU A 17 -25.09 -12.40 10.31
CA LEU A 17 -26.35 -11.75 9.89
C LEU A 17 -26.73 -10.55 10.77
N THR A 18 -26.43 -10.60 12.07
CA THR A 18 -26.60 -9.43 12.96
C THR A 18 -25.63 -8.31 12.57
N TYR A 19 -24.38 -8.65 12.21
CA TYR A 19 -23.36 -7.68 11.78
C TYR A 19 -23.66 -7.05 10.40
N ILE A 20 -24.23 -7.82 9.46
CA ILE A 20 -24.68 -7.34 8.15
C ILE A 20 -25.89 -6.41 8.30
N ARG A 21 -26.80 -6.75 9.22
CA ARG A 21 -27.95 -5.89 9.57
C ARG A 21 -27.49 -4.57 10.19
N ASP A 22 -26.46 -4.58 11.03
CA ASP A 22 -25.85 -3.36 11.58
C ASP A 22 -25.13 -2.53 10.50
N LEU A 23 -24.43 -3.14 9.55
CA LEU A 23 -23.85 -2.45 8.38
C LEU A 23 -24.90 -1.79 7.48
N SER A 24 -26.07 -2.42 7.32
CA SER A 24 -27.17 -1.84 6.55
C SER A 24 -27.84 -0.65 7.26
N ALA A 25 -27.76 -0.57 8.60
CA ALA A 25 -28.24 0.57 9.38
C ALA A 25 -27.33 1.81 9.26
N PHE A 26 -26.06 1.64 8.86
CA PHE A 26 -25.13 2.72 8.55
C PHE A 26 -25.17 3.19 7.09
N ALA A 27 -25.92 2.49 6.23
CA ALA A 27 -26.09 2.82 4.82
C ALA A 27 -27.31 3.73 4.55
N ASN A 28 -27.60 4.68 5.46
CA ASN A 28 -28.57 5.74 5.19
C ASN A 28 -27.84 6.93 4.53
N PRO A 29 -28.39 7.54 3.47
CA PRO A 29 -27.72 8.60 2.75
C PRO A 29 -27.51 9.82 3.65
N LEU A 30 -26.34 10.47 3.52
CA LEU A 30 -26.03 11.78 4.09
C LEU A 30 -27.26 12.69 4.07
N GLN A 31 -27.86 12.95 5.24
CA GLN A 31 -28.81 14.04 5.40
C GLN A 31 -28.01 15.35 5.46
N VAL A 32 -27.91 16.04 4.32
CA VAL A 32 -27.39 17.40 4.26
C VAL A 32 -28.40 18.32 4.96
N HIS A 33 -28.10 18.75 6.19
CA HIS A 33 -28.80 19.86 6.82
C HIS A 33 -28.25 21.16 6.27
N ALA A 34 -28.94 21.74 5.27
CA ALA A 34 -28.70 23.11 4.85
C ALA A 34 -29.35 24.04 5.89
N GLN A 35 -28.56 24.57 6.83
CA GLN A 35 -29.00 25.72 7.64
C GLN A 35 -28.95 26.98 6.78
N LEU A 36 -30.12 27.49 6.41
CA LEU A 36 -30.28 28.79 5.79
C LEU A 36 -29.86 29.90 6.76
N LEU A 37 -28.65 30.43 6.59
CA LEU A 37 -28.21 31.67 7.24
C LEU A 37 -27.81 32.71 6.18
N SER A 38 -28.76 33.60 5.88
CA SER A 38 -28.64 34.88 5.15
C SER A 38 -28.10 34.83 3.69
N PRO A 39 -28.66 35.66 2.78
CA PRO A 39 -28.22 35.70 1.39
C PRO A 39 -26.88 36.43 1.29
N GLY A 40 -25.80 35.73 0.93
CA GLY A 40 -24.54 36.39 0.55
C GLY A 40 -23.23 35.66 0.86
N ARG A 41 -23.22 34.47 1.47
CA ARG A 41 -21.99 33.68 1.66
C ARG A 41 -22.31 32.22 1.96
N GLU A 42 -22.41 31.37 0.94
CA GLU A 42 -22.46 29.92 1.15
C GLU A 42 -21.07 29.43 1.56
N GLN A 43 -20.86 29.25 2.87
CA GLN A 43 -19.79 28.38 3.37
C GLN A 43 -20.41 27.03 3.70
N VAL A 44 -20.18 26.05 2.84
CA VAL A 44 -20.47 24.65 3.13
C VAL A 44 -19.41 24.17 4.13
N ALA A 45 -19.75 24.16 5.41
CA ALA A 45 -18.94 23.49 6.43
C ALA A 45 -19.09 21.98 6.22
N ILE A 46 -18.05 21.32 5.71
CA ILE A 46 -17.96 19.86 5.68
C ILE A 46 -17.41 19.44 7.05
N GLU A 47 -18.30 19.04 7.94
CA GLU A 47 -17.93 18.44 9.21
C GLU A 47 -17.45 17.00 8.94
N PHE A 48 -16.15 16.74 9.06
CA PHE A 48 -15.59 15.39 8.95
C PHE A 48 -15.92 14.63 10.22
N ASP A 49 -17.03 13.89 10.22
CA ASP A 49 -17.33 12.98 11.32
C ASP A 49 -16.24 11.89 11.40
N SER A 50 -15.61 11.77 12.56
CA SER A 50 -14.46 10.89 12.86
C SER A 50 -14.78 9.38 12.84
N ALA A 51 -16.03 9.04 12.54
CA ALA A 51 -16.59 7.69 12.47
C ALA A 51 -15.80 6.68 11.59
N PRO A 52 -15.25 7.01 10.40
CA PRO A 52 -14.56 6.00 9.58
C PRO A 52 -13.20 5.60 10.17
N LEU A 53 -12.49 6.51 10.83
CA LEU A 53 -11.23 6.21 11.55
C LEU A 53 -11.49 5.36 12.80
N TYR A 54 -12.59 5.62 13.52
CA TYR A 54 -12.98 4.85 14.70
C TYR A 54 -13.40 3.41 14.35
N LEU A 55 -14.10 3.23 13.22
CA LEU A 55 -14.50 1.92 12.71
C LEU A 55 -13.29 1.08 12.26
N LEU A 56 -12.29 1.71 11.63
CA LEU A 56 -11.02 1.07 11.25
C LEU A 56 -10.22 0.61 12.48
N PHE A 57 -10.17 1.42 13.54
CA PHE A 57 -9.50 1.05 14.79
C PHE A 57 -10.20 -0.10 15.51
N ARG A 58 -11.55 -0.11 15.51
CA ARG A 58 -12.37 -1.19 16.10
C ARG A 58 -12.24 -2.51 15.33
N LEU A 59 -12.21 -2.49 13.99
CA LEU A 59 -12.03 -3.69 13.17
C LEU A 59 -10.66 -4.34 13.39
N GLN A 60 -9.61 -3.53 13.54
CA GLN A 60 -8.25 -4.02 13.84
C GLN A 60 -8.17 -4.68 15.23
N ILE A 61 -8.85 -4.14 16.24
CA ILE A 61 -8.91 -4.69 17.60
C ILE A 61 -9.71 -6.00 17.66
N VAL A 62 -10.84 -6.07 16.94
CA VAL A 62 -11.67 -7.28 16.91
C VAL A 62 -10.93 -8.43 16.21
N TYR A 63 -10.17 -8.14 15.15
CA TYR A 63 -9.36 -9.15 14.44
C TYR A 63 -8.22 -9.71 15.30
N THR A 64 -7.47 -8.85 16.00
CA THR A 64 -6.38 -9.29 16.90
C THR A 64 -6.89 -10.13 18.07
N LYS A 65 -8.09 -9.84 18.58
CA LYS A 65 -8.68 -10.61 19.69
C LYS A 65 -9.12 -12.01 19.27
N LEU A 66 -9.58 -12.18 18.02
CA LEU A 66 -9.95 -13.48 17.45
C LEU A 66 -8.72 -14.39 17.19
N GLU A 67 -7.58 -13.84 16.75
CA GLU A 67 -6.33 -14.60 16.61
C GLU A 67 -5.79 -15.08 17.98
N SER A 68 -5.90 -14.27 19.03
CA SER A 68 -5.48 -14.66 20.39
C SER A 68 -6.26 -15.86 20.96
N HIS A 69 -7.51 -16.05 20.53
CA HIS A 69 -8.34 -17.18 20.92
C HIS A 69 -8.05 -18.44 20.08
N ALA A 70 -7.75 -18.28 18.79
CA ALA A 70 -7.37 -19.39 17.93
C ALA A 70 -6.02 -20.02 18.35
N GLN A 71 -5.07 -19.19 18.79
CA GLN A 71 -3.73 -19.65 19.19
C GLN A 71 -3.72 -20.35 20.56
N LYS A 72 -4.66 -20.03 21.46
CA LYS A 72 -4.83 -20.73 22.76
C LYS A 72 -5.47 -22.12 22.63
N THR A 73 -6.04 -22.45 21.48
CA THR A 73 -6.70 -23.75 21.24
C THR A 73 -5.86 -24.77 20.46
N ALA A 74 -4.64 -24.40 20.05
CA ALA A 74 -3.70 -25.35 19.45
C ALA A 74 -2.90 -26.08 20.54
N LEU A 75 -3.04 -27.40 20.61
CA LEU A 75 -2.32 -28.28 21.55
C LEU A 75 -0.79 -28.18 21.34
N PRO A 76 0.03 -28.25 22.41
CA PRO A 76 1.48 -28.14 22.30
C PRO A 76 2.09 -29.46 21.78
N VAL A 77 2.89 -29.37 20.72
CA VAL A 77 3.79 -30.46 20.32
C VAL A 77 5.06 -30.33 21.15
N SER A 78 5.32 -31.34 21.99
CA SER A 78 6.48 -31.44 22.87
C SER A 78 7.80 -31.38 22.08
N SER A 79 8.67 -30.47 22.46
CA SER A 79 10.06 -30.36 22.01
C SER A 79 10.93 -31.42 22.66
N LEU A 80 11.36 -32.42 21.89
CA LEU A 80 12.44 -33.33 22.25
C LEU A 80 13.78 -32.61 21.99
N THR A 81 14.42 -32.16 23.08
CA THR A 81 15.83 -31.76 23.11
C THR A 81 16.72 -32.99 22.92
N MET A 82 17.41 -33.08 21.77
CA MET A 82 18.58 -33.94 21.60
C MET A 82 19.83 -33.08 21.84
N ALA A 83 20.49 -33.32 22.96
CA ALA A 83 21.84 -32.83 23.22
C ALA A 83 22.82 -33.56 22.28
N SER A 84 23.59 -32.81 21.48
CA SER A 84 24.69 -33.35 20.69
C SER A 84 26.00 -32.76 21.21
N ALA A 85 26.80 -33.62 21.83
CA ALA A 85 28.17 -33.37 22.22
C ALA A 85 29.10 -33.88 21.11
N ALA A 86 29.78 -32.98 20.41
CA ALA A 86 31.06 -33.22 19.74
C ALA A 86 31.64 -31.89 19.23
N GLY A 87 32.83 -31.52 19.71
CA GLY A 87 33.59 -30.40 19.18
C GLY A 87 34.06 -30.69 17.76
N VAL A 88 33.61 -29.87 16.82
CA VAL A 88 34.07 -29.86 15.43
C VAL A 88 35.22 -28.85 15.34
N PRO A 89 36.42 -29.20 14.84
CA PRO A 89 37.48 -28.22 14.64
C PRO A 89 37.07 -27.21 13.55
N GLU A 90 37.46 -25.96 13.73
CA GLU A 90 37.31 -24.89 12.73
C GLU A 90 37.97 -25.35 11.41
N ARG A 91 37.14 -25.69 10.43
CA ARG A 91 37.58 -25.91 9.06
C ARG A 91 37.83 -24.51 8.47
N PHE A 92 39.09 -24.12 8.34
CA PHE A 92 39.45 -22.97 7.52
C PHE A 92 38.84 -23.15 6.12
N PRO A 93 38.09 -22.17 5.60
CA PRO A 93 37.51 -22.27 4.28
C PRO A 93 38.62 -22.39 3.22
N PRO A 94 38.39 -23.12 2.11
CA PRO A 94 39.34 -23.19 1.00
C PRO A 94 39.69 -21.78 0.50
N ILE A 95 40.95 -21.55 0.08
CA ILE A 95 41.48 -20.24 -0.33
C ILE A 95 40.66 -19.60 -1.48
N GLU A 96 39.96 -20.38 -2.29
CA GLU A 96 39.00 -19.87 -3.29
C GLU A 96 37.77 -19.14 -2.70
N ASP A 97 37.31 -19.54 -1.50
CA ASP A 97 36.19 -18.86 -0.82
C ASP A 97 36.63 -17.52 -0.20
N LEU A 98 37.93 -17.39 0.13
CA LEU A 98 38.49 -16.12 0.61
C LEU A 98 38.57 -15.08 -0.51
N SER A 99 39.04 -15.46 -1.71
CA SER A 99 39.12 -14.53 -2.84
C SER A 99 37.73 -14.13 -3.35
N ALA A 100 36.75 -15.04 -3.31
CA ALA A 100 35.36 -14.71 -3.65
C ALA A 100 34.76 -13.68 -2.68
N ARG A 101 35.00 -13.82 -1.38
CA ARG A 101 34.56 -12.85 -0.36
C ARG A 101 35.29 -11.51 -0.43
N GLU A 102 36.57 -11.50 -0.81
CA GLU A 102 37.32 -10.26 -1.03
C GLU A 102 36.81 -9.45 -2.24
N THR A 103 36.11 -10.09 -3.18
CA THR A 103 35.45 -9.40 -4.31
C THR A 103 34.00 -8.99 -4.04
N GLU A 104 33.45 -9.34 -2.88
CA GLU A 104 32.12 -8.90 -2.49
C GLU A 104 32.20 -7.45 -2.00
N PRO A 105 31.40 -6.51 -2.55
CA PRO A 105 31.51 -5.11 -2.19
C PRO A 105 31.26 -4.93 -0.69
N LEU A 106 32.17 -4.21 -0.03
CA LEU A 106 32.14 -3.94 1.41
C LEU A 106 30.82 -3.32 1.90
N LEU A 107 30.05 -2.70 0.99
CA LEU A 107 28.76 -2.04 1.27
C LEU A 107 27.54 -2.84 0.75
N GLY A 108 27.74 -4.08 0.32
CA GLY A 108 26.70 -4.88 -0.34
C GLY A 108 26.36 -4.37 -1.74
N ARG A 109 25.69 -5.21 -2.53
CA ARG A 109 25.14 -4.88 -3.85
C ARG A 109 23.78 -4.19 -3.72
N PRO A 110 23.32 -3.46 -4.74
CA PRO A 110 21.95 -2.95 -4.76
C PRO A 110 20.92 -4.08 -4.55
N GLY A 111 20.12 -3.95 -3.50
CA GLY A 111 19.11 -4.95 -3.11
C GLY A 111 19.54 -5.93 -2.01
N ASP A 112 20.78 -5.81 -1.51
CA ASP A 112 21.34 -6.69 -0.48
C ASP A 112 20.95 -6.28 0.94
N ALA A 113 20.48 -5.04 1.13
CA ALA A 113 19.82 -4.68 2.38
C ALA A 113 18.67 -5.67 2.60
N ALA A 114 18.63 -6.34 3.75
CA ALA A 114 17.73 -7.43 4.09
C ALA A 114 17.05 -7.15 5.44
N GLN A 115 15.78 -7.52 5.61
CA GLN A 115 15.15 -7.43 6.94
C GLN A 115 15.81 -8.42 7.91
N GLU A 116 16.42 -7.88 8.97
CA GLU A 116 16.99 -8.66 10.07
C GLU A 116 15.93 -9.47 10.83
N ASP A 117 16.31 -10.65 11.30
CA ASP A 117 15.45 -11.51 12.10
C ASP A 117 15.16 -10.88 13.48
N GLY A 118 13.91 -11.00 13.95
CA GLY A 118 13.47 -10.39 15.21
C GLY A 118 13.23 -8.88 15.15
N VAL A 119 13.54 -8.21 14.03
CA VAL A 119 13.33 -6.78 13.85
C VAL A 119 11.93 -6.47 13.28
N PRO A 120 11.20 -5.48 13.83
CA PRO A 120 9.88 -5.09 13.32
C PRO A 120 9.89 -4.68 11.84
N LEU A 121 8.85 -5.07 11.10
CA LEU A 121 8.67 -4.77 9.67
C LEU A 121 8.77 -3.27 9.34
N ILE A 122 8.38 -2.40 10.28
CA ILE A 122 8.41 -0.94 10.09
C ILE A 122 9.82 -0.43 9.77
N LYS A 123 10.88 -1.11 10.22
CA LYS A 123 12.25 -0.72 9.88
C LYS A 123 12.54 -0.84 8.38
N ASN A 124 11.81 -1.68 7.63
CA ASN A 124 11.94 -1.79 6.17
C ASN A 124 11.68 -0.45 5.46
N LEU A 125 10.87 0.43 6.07
CA LEU A 125 10.56 1.74 5.52
C LEU A 125 11.82 2.63 5.34
N VAL A 126 12.80 2.47 6.21
CA VAL A 126 14.03 3.29 6.23
C VAL A 126 15.30 2.50 5.90
N LEU A 127 15.22 1.17 5.87
CA LEU A 127 16.35 0.30 5.58
C LEU A 127 16.95 0.57 4.18
N GLY A 128 18.29 0.61 4.10
CA GLY A 128 19.03 0.86 2.86
C GLY A 128 18.65 2.21 2.22
N THR A 129 18.32 2.20 0.93
CA THR A 129 17.84 3.39 0.20
C THR A 129 16.39 3.76 0.52
N GLY A 130 15.73 3.06 1.45
CA GLY A 130 14.38 3.37 1.92
C GLY A 130 14.22 4.77 2.46
N ILE A 131 15.20 5.24 3.24
CA ILE A 131 15.17 6.60 3.76
C ILE A 131 15.14 7.64 2.63
N VAL A 132 15.82 7.40 1.52
CA VAL A 132 15.79 8.29 0.34
C VAL A 132 14.40 8.29 -0.30
N ALA A 133 13.76 7.11 -0.41
CA ALA A 133 12.39 7.01 -0.92
C ALA A 133 11.41 7.77 -0.01
N GLN A 134 11.55 7.63 1.32
CA GLN A 134 10.75 8.35 2.30
C GLN A 134 10.90 9.85 2.17
N LEU A 135 12.13 10.35 2.08
CA LEU A 135 12.40 11.78 1.90
C LEU A 135 11.73 12.30 0.63
N GLY A 136 11.88 11.60 -0.50
CA GLY A 136 11.23 11.99 -1.76
C GLY A 136 9.71 12.07 -1.65
N VAL A 137 9.06 11.00 -1.19
CA VAL A 137 7.59 10.92 -1.19
C VAL A 137 6.95 11.79 -0.11
N VAL A 138 7.56 11.89 1.09
CA VAL A 138 7.03 12.74 2.17
C VAL A 138 7.18 14.20 1.80
N LEU A 139 8.33 14.63 1.27
CA LEU A 139 8.51 16.01 0.83
C LEU A 139 7.59 16.35 -0.34
N LEU A 140 7.31 15.39 -1.25
CA LEU A 140 6.33 15.57 -2.32
C LEU A 140 4.93 15.82 -1.75
N THR A 141 4.49 15.00 -0.78
CA THR A 141 3.21 15.19 -0.10
C THR A 141 3.15 16.54 0.61
N ILE A 142 4.20 16.90 1.37
CA ILE A 142 4.29 18.19 2.06
C ILE A 142 4.20 19.35 1.07
N LEU A 143 4.92 19.30 -0.04
CA LEU A 143 4.88 20.33 -1.09
C LEU A 143 3.45 20.55 -1.60
N ILE A 144 2.74 19.46 -1.93
CA ILE A 144 1.37 19.51 -2.43
C ILE A 144 0.43 20.06 -1.34
N TRP A 145 0.52 19.52 -0.13
CA TRP A 145 -0.34 19.90 0.98
C TRP A 145 -0.14 21.36 1.39
N ALA A 146 1.11 21.82 1.54
CA ALA A 146 1.41 23.21 1.84
C ALA A 146 0.89 24.15 0.73
N SER A 147 1.04 23.76 -0.54
CA SER A 147 0.57 24.56 -1.67
C SER A 147 -0.95 24.68 -1.70
N VAL A 148 -1.68 23.62 -1.37
CA VAL A 148 -3.15 23.61 -1.35
C VAL A 148 -3.69 24.30 -0.10
N LEU A 149 -3.20 23.94 1.09
CA LEU A 149 -3.68 24.45 2.37
C LEU A 149 -3.32 25.93 2.62
N SER A 150 -2.39 26.49 1.84
CA SER A 150 -2.09 27.94 1.84
C SER A 150 -3.06 28.77 1.00
N LYS A 151 -4.09 28.14 0.40
CA LYS A 151 -5.10 28.78 -0.45
C LYS A 151 -6.49 28.55 0.14
N PRO A 152 -7.50 29.38 -0.20
CA PRO A 152 -8.88 29.11 0.15
C PRO A 152 -9.30 27.72 -0.37
N LEU A 153 -9.80 26.88 0.53
CA LEU A 153 -10.19 25.52 0.19
C LEU A 153 -11.52 25.53 -0.57
N ILE A 154 -11.51 24.86 -1.71
CA ILE A 154 -12.67 24.58 -2.55
C ILE A 154 -12.80 23.07 -2.73
N LEU A 155 -13.93 22.58 -3.25
CA LEU A 155 -14.18 21.15 -3.40
C LEU A 155 -13.09 20.44 -4.23
N PHE A 156 -12.59 21.09 -5.28
CA PHE A 156 -11.43 20.61 -6.06
C PHE A 156 -10.19 20.35 -5.17
N SER A 157 -9.97 21.14 -4.11
CA SER A 157 -8.77 21.07 -3.25
C SER A 157 -8.58 19.69 -2.60
N ALA A 158 -9.68 18.96 -2.35
CA ALA A 158 -9.63 17.62 -1.78
C ALA A 158 -8.93 16.62 -2.72
N HIS A 159 -9.02 16.81 -4.04
CA HIS A 159 -8.41 15.91 -5.02
C HIS A 159 -6.89 15.80 -4.87
N PRO A 160 -6.08 16.87 -5.03
CA PRO A 160 -4.63 16.78 -4.88
C PRO A 160 -4.19 16.32 -3.48
N LEU A 161 -4.96 16.64 -2.43
CA LEU A 161 -4.67 16.18 -1.06
C LEU A 161 -4.84 14.65 -0.93
N LEU A 162 -5.99 14.11 -1.37
CA LEU A 162 -6.28 12.69 -1.30
C LEU A 162 -5.39 11.87 -2.24
N GLN A 163 -5.21 12.32 -3.49
CA GLN A 163 -4.36 11.61 -4.45
C GLN A 163 -2.90 11.52 -3.98
N SER A 164 -2.35 12.61 -3.43
CA SER A 164 -0.98 12.60 -2.89
C SER A 164 -0.85 11.75 -1.61
N LEU A 165 -1.88 11.70 -0.77
CA LEU A 165 -1.92 10.80 0.38
C LEU A 165 -1.99 9.32 -0.04
N ALA A 166 -2.73 9.01 -1.09
CA ALA A 166 -2.77 7.66 -1.65
C ALA A 166 -1.40 7.24 -2.22
N VAL A 167 -0.72 8.12 -2.97
CA VAL A 167 0.64 7.87 -3.47
C VAL A 167 1.63 7.62 -2.32
N LEU A 168 1.56 8.43 -1.26
CA LEU A 168 2.35 8.21 -0.05
C LEU A 168 2.07 6.83 0.56
N THR A 169 0.80 6.47 0.70
CA THR A 169 0.36 5.17 1.26
C THR A 169 0.84 4.00 0.40
N LEU A 170 0.78 4.12 -0.92
CA LEU A 170 1.30 3.11 -1.86
C LEU A 170 2.82 2.99 -1.77
N ALA A 171 3.55 4.10 -1.59
CA ALA A 171 4.99 4.04 -1.35
C ALA A 171 5.31 3.27 -0.06
N GLN A 172 4.57 3.51 1.04
CA GLN A 172 4.72 2.72 2.27
C GLN A 172 4.46 1.23 2.03
N SER A 173 3.42 0.92 1.24
CA SER A 173 3.04 -0.44 0.88
C SER A 173 4.13 -1.19 0.08
N VAL A 174 4.81 -0.49 -0.84
CA VAL A 174 5.91 -1.05 -1.63
C VAL A 174 7.14 -1.26 -0.75
N LEU A 175 7.49 -0.26 0.07
CA LEU A 175 8.66 -0.30 0.94
C LEU A 175 8.53 -1.35 2.05
N SER A 176 7.32 -1.66 2.54
CA SER A 176 7.14 -2.69 3.56
C SER A 176 7.49 -4.11 3.08
N LEU A 177 7.36 -4.39 1.78
CA LEU A 177 7.65 -5.72 1.19
C LEU A 177 9.10 -5.91 0.79
N GLN A 178 9.86 -4.83 0.71
CA GLN A 178 11.25 -4.84 0.27
C GLN A 178 12.10 -4.52 1.48
N PRO A 179 12.86 -5.45 2.08
CA PRO A 179 13.16 -6.82 1.65
C PRO A 179 12.80 -7.84 2.74
N THR A 180 11.83 -8.72 2.46
CA THR A 180 11.45 -9.83 3.36
C THR A 180 12.07 -11.15 2.90
N HIS A 181 12.59 -11.96 3.84
CA HIS A 181 13.37 -13.16 3.54
C HIS A 181 12.75 -14.43 4.14
N THR A 182 12.36 -14.40 5.41
CA THR A 182 11.73 -15.55 6.06
C THR A 182 10.28 -15.74 5.60
N ALA A 183 9.74 -16.95 5.73
CA ALA A 183 8.35 -17.24 5.38
C ALA A 183 7.36 -16.41 6.22
N GLU A 184 7.69 -16.19 7.48
CA GLU A 184 6.88 -15.36 8.39
C GLU A 184 6.92 -13.88 7.99
N GLN A 185 8.11 -13.31 7.77
CA GLN A 185 8.26 -11.93 7.30
C GLN A 185 7.48 -11.69 6.00
N LYS A 186 7.52 -12.65 5.05
CA LYS A 186 6.76 -12.58 3.80
C LYS A 186 5.25 -12.55 4.04
N ARG A 187 4.73 -13.40 4.94
CA ARG A 187 3.29 -13.43 5.27
C ARG A 187 2.85 -12.13 5.92
N VAL A 188 3.61 -11.61 6.90
CA VAL A 188 3.30 -10.35 7.57
C VAL A 188 3.38 -9.18 6.58
N GLY A 189 4.45 -9.12 5.78
CA GLY A 189 4.62 -8.12 4.73
C GLY A 189 3.50 -8.13 3.70
N GLN A 190 3.03 -9.32 3.29
CA GLN A 190 1.88 -9.46 2.38
C GLN A 190 0.59 -8.88 2.97
N ARG A 191 0.31 -9.13 4.27
CA ARG A 191 -0.85 -8.57 4.95
C ARG A 191 -0.77 -7.04 5.01
N VAL A 192 0.38 -6.51 5.43
CA VAL A 192 0.60 -5.04 5.49
C VAL A 192 0.45 -4.41 4.12
N HIS A 193 1.03 -5.02 3.08
CA HIS A 193 0.89 -4.57 1.71
C HIS A 193 -0.58 -4.55 1.27
N ALA A 194 -1.32 -5.65 1.48
CA ALA A 194 -2.72 -5.72 1.11
C ALA A 194 -3.57 -4.67 1.85
N SER A 195 -3.34 -4.47 3.15
CA SER A 195 -4.03 -3.45 3.95
C SER A 195 -3.74 -2.03 3.47
N LEU A 196 -2.46 -1.68 3.25
CA LEU A 196 -2.09 -0.34 2.77
C LEU A 196 -2.61 -0.08 1.35
N ASN A 197 -2.60 -1.09 0.47
CA ASN A 197 -3.22 -0.99 -0.85
C ASN A 197 -4.73 -0.79 -0.78
N LEU A 198 -5.43 -1.48 0.13
CA LEU A 198 -6.86 -1.27 0.33
C LEU A 198 -7.15 0.16 0.82
N VAL A 199 -6.39 0.65 1.79
CA VAL A 199 -6.50 2.05 2.28
C VAL A 199 -6.25 3.03 1.13
N ALA A 200 -5.18 2.82 0.36
CA ALA A 200 -4.87 3.66 -0.79
C ALA A 200 -5.99 3.62 -1.84
N PHE A 201 -6.54 2.45 -2.16
CA PHE A 201 -7.68 2.30 -3.08
C PHE A 201 -8.87 3.16 -2.64
N LEU A 202 -9.27 3.09 -1.38
CA LEU A 202 -10.39 3.88 -0.85
C LEU A 202 -10.12 5.39 -0.96
N ILE A 203 -8.89 5.82 -0.65
CA ILE A 203 -8.48 7.23 -0.76
C ILE A 203 -8.48 7.70 -2.23
N LEU A 204 -7.97 6.88 -3.16
CA LEU A 204 -7.97 7.16 -4.60
C LEU A 204 -9.40 7.32 -5.13
N VAL A 205 -10.28 6.38 -4.79
CA VAL A 205 -11.70 6.42 -5.17
C VAL A 205 -12.34 7.70 -4.63
N ALA A 206 -12.17 8.01 -3.34
CA ALA A 206 -12.70 9.24 -2.76
C ALA A 206 -12.20 10.49 -3.49
N GLY A 207 -10.89 10.57 -3.79
CA GLY A 207 -10.30 11.68 -4.51
C GLY A 207 -10.80 11.82 -5.95
N VAL A 208 -11.04 10.71 -6.66
CA VAL A 208 -11.62 10.71 -8.02
C VAL A 208 -13.10 11.09 -7.98
N THR A 209 -13.87 10.52 -7.05
CA THR A 209 -15.29 10.85 -6.88
C THR A 209 -15.50 12.33 -6.61
N ILE A 210 -14.69 12.93 -5.73
CA ILE A 210 -14.81 14.36 -5.40
C ILE A 210 -14.49 15.25 -6.60
N ILE A 211 -13.44 14.94 -7.39
CA ILE A 211 -13.11 15.75 -8.57
C ILE A 211 -14.18 15.64 -9.66
N GLU A 212 -14.70 14.43 -9.90
CA GLU A 212 -15.75 14.23 -10.90
C GLU A 212 -17.04 14.93 -10.47
N TYR A 213 -17.43 14.83 -9.20
CA TYR A 213 -18.57 15.57 -8.67
C TYR A 213 -18.36 17.08 -8.78
N ASN A 214 -17.17 17.60 -8.43
CA ASN A 214 -16.84 19.02 -8.60
C ASN A 214 -17.01 19.48 -10.05
N LYS A 215 -16.59 18.67 -11.03
CA LYS A 215 -16.76 19.00 -12.45
C LYS A 215 -18.21 19.02 -12.86
N ILE A 216 -18.97 18.00 -12.49
CA ILE A 216 -20.41 17.91 -12.78
C ILE A 216 -21.15 19.12 -12.20
N ALA A 217 -20.90 19.44 -10.92
CA ALA A 217 -21.56 20.55 -10.23
C ALA A 217 -21.25 21.93 -10.84
N ASN A 218 -20.11 22.08 -11.50
CA ASN A 218 -19.66 23.36 -12.09
C ASN A 218 -19.68 23.36 -13.62
N ASN A 219 -20.27 22.37 -14.29
CA ASN A 219 -20.22 22.18 -15.75
C ASN A 219 -18.78 22.23 -16.32
N GLY A 220 -17.82 21.72 -15.56
CA GLY A 220 -16.40 21.71 -15.93
C GLY A 220 -16.08 20.63 -16.96
N PRO A 221 -15.07 20.84 -17.82
CA PRO A 221 -14.67 19.86 -18.82
C PRO A 221 -14.10 18.57 -18.18
N HIS A 222 -14.50 17.43 -18.74
CA HIS A 222 -13.95 16.12 -18.41
C HIS A 222 -12.81 15.77 -19.38
N PHE A 223 -11.80 15.05 -18.89
CA PHE A 223 -10.70 14.50 -19.69
C PHE A 223 -10.09 15.45 -20.74
N HIS A 224 -9.75 16.68 -20.35
CA HIS A 224 -9.24 17.71 -21.28
C HIS A 224 -7.76 18.07 -21.06
N SER A 225 -7.11 17.51 -20.04
CA SER A 225 -5.71 17.74 -19.73
C SER A 225 -4.91 16.44 -19.80
N VAL A 226 -3.60 16.55 -20.06
CA VAL A 226 -2.67 15.41 -20.02
C VAL A 226 -2.79 14.66 -18.69
N HIS A 227 -2.88 15.39 -17.59
CA HIS A 227 -3.14 14.84 -16.26
C HIS A 227 -4.44 14.05 -16.17
N GLY A 228 -5.54 14.55 -16.74
CA GLY A 228 -6.82 13.84 -16.76
C GLY A 228 -6.75 12.51 -17.52
N TYR A 229 -6.11 12.49 -18.69
CA TYR A 229 -5.92 11.26 -19.47
C TYR A 229 -5.01 10.26 -18.73
N LEU A 230 -3.86 10.71 -18.23
CA LEU A 230 -2.96 9.87 -17.45
C LEU A 230 -3.62 9.34 -16.17
N GLY A 231 -4.44 10.15 -15.50
CA GLY A 231 -5.19 9.75 -14.31
C GLY A 231 -6.15 8.59 -14.57
N VAL A 232 -6.88 8.62 -15.68
CA VAL A 232 -7.78 7.50 -16.07
C VAL A 232 -6.99 6.25 -16.43
N ILE A 233 -5.97 6.38 -17.28
CA ILE A 233 -5.13 5.24 -17.68
C ILE A 233 -4.52 4.59 -16.43
N THR A 234 -3.97 5.40 -15.53
CA THR A 234 -3.40 4.92 -14.26
C THR A 234 -4.44 4.22 -13.40
N SER A 235 -5.63 4.81 -13.29
CA SER A 235 -6.71 4.24 -12.47
C SER A 235 -7.18 2.89 -13.00
N ILE A 236 -7.32 2.73 -14.32
CA ILE A 236 -7.70 1.45 -14.95
C ILE A 236 -6.63 0.40 -14.70
N VAL A 237 -5.36 0.70 -14.99
CA VAL A 237 -4.27 -0.27 -14.84
C VAL A 237 -4.07 -0.63 -13.35
N LEU A 238 -4.21 0.34 -12.44
CA LEU A 238 -4.14 0.09 -11.00
C LEU A 238 -5.34 -0.72 -10.49
N LEU A 239 -6.54 -0.53 -11.03
CA LEU A 239 -7.70 -1.35 -10.71
C LEU A 239 -7.50 -2.81 -11.14
N LEU A 240 -6.96 -3.04 -12.34
CA LEU A 240 -6.58 -4.37 -12.80
C LEU A 240 -5.51 -4.99 -11.88
N GLN A 241 -4.53 -4.19 -11.46
CA GLN A 241 -3.49 -4.61 -10.53
C GLN A 241 -4.06 -5.03 -9.17
N TYR A 242 -5.01 -4.27 -8.62
CA TYR A 242 -5.73 -4.65 -7.39
C TYR A 242 -6.52 -5.94 -7.59
N GLY A 243 -7.23 -6.07 -8.72
CA GLY A 243 -7.96 -7.28 -9.07
C GLY A 243 -7.06 -8.51 -9.06
N VAL A 244 -5.97 -8.48 -9.83
CA VAL A 244 -4.99 -9.57 -9.92
C VAL A 244 -4.33 -9.86 -8.56
N GLY A 245 -3.95 -8.81 -7.81
CA GLY A 245 -3.35 -8.94 -6.48
C GLY A 245 -4.30 -9.56 -5.45
N PHE A 246 -5.58 -9.20 -5.50
CA PHE A 246 -6.59 -9.76 -4.63
C PHE A 246 -6.89 -11.22 -4.99
N THR A 247 -7.14 -11.54 -6.26
CA THR A 247 -7.53 -12.89 -6.67
C THR A 247 -6.39 -13.90 -6.51
N MET A 248 -5.13 -13.51 -6.75
CA MET A 248 -4.00 -14.42 -6.52
C MET A 248 -3.87 -14.84 -5.04
N TRP A 249 -4.33 -13.98 -4.13
CA TRP A 249 -4.22 -14.18 -2.69
C TRP A 249 -5.47 -14.85 -2.10
N ALA A 250 -6.66 -14.36 -2.46
CA ALA A 250 -7.94 -14.78 -1.89
C ALA A 250 -8.57 -15.97 -2.63
N THR A 251 -8.37 -16.07 -3.94
CA THR A 251 -9.04 -17.07 -4.80
C THR A 251 -8.06 -17.79 -5.75
N PRO A 252 -7.00 -18.45 -5.23
CA PRO A 252 -5.99 -19.12 -6.06
C PRO A 252 -6.56 -20.22 -6.97
N ALA A 253 -7.75 -20.75 -6.67
CA ALA A 253 -8.48 -21.67 -7.53
C ALA A 253 -8.76 -21.10 -8.93
N LEU A 254 -8.93 -19.78 -9.08
CA LEU A 254 -9.10 -19.12 -10.39
C LEU A 254 -7.89 -19.30 -11.32
N TYR A 255 -6.73 -19.61 -10.74
CA TYR A 255 -5.48 -19.84 -11.46
C TYR A 255 -5.19 -21.35 -11.65
N GLY A 256 -6.08 -22.24 -11.19
CA GLY A 256 -5.84 -23.68 -11.17
C GLY A 256 -5.02 -24.15 -9.97
N GLY A 257 -4.89 -23.34 -8.91
CA GLY A 257 -4.24 -23.72 -7.66
C GLY A 257 -3.22 -22.69 -7.16
N VAL A 258 -2.70 -22.95 -5.96
CA VAL A 258 -1.79 -22.03 -5.25
C VAL A 258 -0.49 -21.82 -6.03
N ASP A 259 0.06 -22.86 -6.64
CA ASP A 259 1.34 -22.77 -7.33
C ASP A 259 1.24 -21.94 -8.62
N ASN A 260 0.16 -22.11 -9.38
CA ASN A 260 -0.13 -21.27 -10.55
C ASN A 260 -0.38 -19.81 -10.16
N ALA A 261 -1.11 -19.56 -9.06
CA ALA A 261 -1.30 -18.19 -8.56
C ALA A 261 0.03 -17.53 -8.16
N LYS A 262 0.95 -18.28 -7.55
CA LYS A 262 2.31 -17.81 -7.22
C LYS A 262 3.16 -17.53 -8.46
N ALA A 263 2.98 -18.28 -9.55
CA ALA A 263 3.70 -18.04 -10.80
C ALA A 263 3.39 -16.63 -11.39
N VAL A 264 2.24 -16.05 -11.05
CA VAL A 264 1.82 -14.70 -11.48
C VAL A 264 2.55 -13.59 -10.71
N TRP A 265 3.12 -13.87 -9.53
CA TRP A 265 3.74 -12.84 -8.67
C TRP A 265 4.82 -12.02 -9.35
N LYS A 266 5.58 -12.60 -10.28
CA LYS A 266 6.61 -11.88 -11.05
C LYS A 266 6.00 -10.79 -11.93
N TYR A 267 4.87 -11.07 -12.57
CA TYR A 267 4.17 -10.12 -13.43
C TYR A 267 3.50 -9.03 -12.60
N HIS A 268 2.84 -9.40 -11.50
CA HIS A 268 2.27 -8.44 -10.54
C HIS A 268 3.33 -7.51 -9.96
N ARG A 269 4.54 -8.02 -9.70
CA ARG A 269 5.67 -7.19 -9.25
C ARG A 269 6.13 -6.22 -10.34
N TRP A 270 6.31 -6.70 -11.58
CA TRP A 270 6.68 -5.88 -12.72
C TRP A 270 5.67 -4.75 -12.97
N SER A 271 4.38 -5.10 -13.10
CA SER A 271 3.32 -4.13 -13.30
C SER A 271 3.23 -3.15 -12.13
N GLY A 272 3.42 -3.60 -10.89
CA GLY A 272 3.44 -2.75 -9.71
C GLY A 272 4.47 -1.62 -9.79
N TYR A 273 5.70 -1.91 -10.26
CA TYR A 273 6.73 -0.87 -10.43
C TYR A 273 6.42 0.09 -11.59
N ILE A 274 5.89 -0.43 -12.71
CA ILE A 274 5.48 0.38 -13.85
C ILE A 274 4.35 1.33 -13.42
N ILE A 275 3.37 0.82 -12.67
CA ILE A 275 2.25 1.62 -12.15
C ILE A 275 2.75 2.68 -11.16
N PHE A 276 3.74 2.37 -10.31
CA PHE A 276 4.32 3.35 -9.41
C PHE A 276 4.97 4.52 -10.15
N VAL A 277 5.71 4.24 -11.25
CA VAL A 277 6.24 5.27 -12.13
C VAL A 277 5.09 6.06 -12.79
N LEU A 278 4.07 5.38 -13.29
CA LEU A 278 2.92 6.02 -13.94
C LEU A 278 2.12 6.93 -12.98
N LEU A 279 1.99 6.55 -11.70
CA LEU A 279 1.42 7.38 -10.64
C LEU A 279 2.23 8.67 -10.44
N LEU A 280 3.56 8.56 -10.32
CA LEU A 280 4.43 9.72 -10.18
C LEU A 280 4.38 10.62 -11.43
N THR A 281 4.36 10.05 -12.62
CA THR A 281 4.16 10.81 -13.88
C THR A 281 2.81 11.52 -13.91
N THR A 282 1.75 10.87 -13.42
CA THR A 282 0.43 11.49 -13.29
C THR A 282 0.47 12.69 -12.34
N VAL A 283 1.14 12.58 -11.19
CA VAL A 283 1.36 13.70 -10.27
C VAL A 283 2.17 14.82 -10.93
N VAL A 284 3.25 14.48 -11.63
CA VAL A 284 4.10 15.47 -12.34
C VAL A 284 3.27 16.22 -13.38
N SER A 285 2.46 15.54 -14.19
CA SER A 285 1.62 16.18 -15.21
C SER A 285 0.55 17.11 -14.62
N ALA A 286 0.23 16.98 -13.33
CA ALA A 286 -0.76 17.84 -12.67
C ALA A 286 -0.32 19.32 -12.63
N VAL A 287 0.98 19.61 -12.75
CA VAL A 287 1.48 20.99 -12.81
C VAL A 287 0.99 21.75 -14.04
N GLU A 288 0.58 21.04 -15.09
CA GLU A 288 0.03 21.62 -16.32
C GLU A 288 -1.49 21.82 -16.27
N THR A 289 -2.14 21.54 -15.14
CA THR A 289 -3.58 21.78 -14.99
C THR A 289 -3.87 23.25 -14.71
N ASP A 290 -5.06 23.72 -15.10
CA ASP A 290 -5.52 25.09 -14.82
C ASP A 290 -5.50 25.43 -13.33
N TYR A 291 -5.80 24.45 -12.45
CA TYR A 291 -5.75 24.68 -11.02
C TYR A 291 -4.33 24.98 -10.53
N ASN A 292 -3.32 24.27 -11.04
CA ASN A 292 -1.94 24.61 -10.72
C ASN A 292 -1.51 25.94 -11.36
N HIS A 293 -1.80 26.11 -12.66
CA HIS A 293 -1.43 27.32 -13.39
C HIS A 293 -2.05 28.58 -12.82
N ASN A 294 -3.27 28.53 -12.28
CA ASN A 294 -3.96 29.70 -11.77
C ASN A 294 -3.86 29.88 -10.25
N VAL A 295 -3.79 28.79 -9.48
CA VAL A 295 -3.93 28.83 -8.01
C VAL A 295 -2.66 28.40 -7.28
N LEU A 296 -2.20 27.17 -7.51
CA LEU A 296 -1.14 26.57 -6.68
C LEU A 296 0.27 27.05 -7.06
N LYS A 297 0.51 27.30 -8.36
CA LYS A 297 1.79 27.77 -8.93
C LYS A 297 2.97 26.86 -8.56
N ILE A 298 2.73 25.57 -8.33
CA ILE A 298 3.79 24.59 -8.06
C ILE A 298 4.65 24.47 -9.32
N LYS A 299 5.97 24.49 -9.13
CA LYS A 299 6.94 24.43 -10.21
C LYS A 299 7.19 22.99 -10.64
N LEU A 300 7.20 22.74 -11.95
CA LEU A 300 7.49 21.42 -12.55
C LEU A 300 8.78 20.81 -11.99
N TRP A 301 9.86 21.59 -11.94
CA TRP A 301 11.17 21.10 -11.48
C TRP A 301 11.14 20.55 -10.05
N ALA A 302 10.33 21.15 -9.16
CA ALA A 302 10.23 20.73 -7.76
C ALA A 302 9.53 19.38 -7.64
N VAL A 303 8.41 19.20 -8.36
CA VAL A 303 7.66 17.93 -8.38
C VAL A 303 8.48 16.83 -9.05
N LEU A 304 9.15 17.17 -10.16
CA LEU A 304 10.00 16.22 -10.89
C LEU A 304 11.19 15.76 -10.06
N LEU A 305 11.88 16.68 -9.37
CA LEU A 305 13.00 16.35 -8.48
C LEU A 305 12.56 15.38 -7.38
N LEU A 306 11.45 15.65 -6.71
CA LEU A 306 10.95 14.80 -5.62
C LEU A 306 10.46 13.44 -6.11
N ALA A 307 9.85 13.37 -7.30
CA ALA A 307 9.51 12.12 -7.96
C ALA A 307 10.77 11.29 -8.28
N ILE A 308 11.84 11.93 -8.80
CA ILE A 308 13.12 11.27 -9.08
C ILE A 308 13.77 10.77 -7.80
N ILE A 309 13.83 11.58 -6.73
CA ILE A 309 14.37 11.15 -5.43
C ILE A 309 13.62 9.93 -4.90
N THR A 310 12.29 9.92 -5.02
CA THR A 310 11.46 8.77 -4.65
C THR A 310 11.87 7.51 -5.42
N LEU A 311 12.04 7.61 -6.74
CA LEU A 311 12.48 6.50 -7.59
C LEU A 311 13.90 6.05 -7.29
N VAL A 312 14.84 6.97 -7.05
CA VAL A 312 16.21 6.67 -6.63
C VAL A 312 16.24 5.90 -5.32
N GLY A 313 15.29 6.13 -4.42
CA GLY A 313 15.15 5.34 -3.20
C GLY A 313 14.54 3.95 -3.41
N VAL A 314 13.57 3.81 -4.31
CA VAL A 314 12.83 2.56 -4.56
C VAL A 314 13.56 1.60 -5.51
N VAL A 315 14.05 2.09 -6.65
CA VAL A 315 14.60 1.26 -7.73
C VAL A 315 15.78 0.37 -7.28
N PRO A 316 16.74 0.84 -6.48
CA PRO A 316 17.85 0.00 -6.02
C PRO A 316 17.42 -1.19 -5.14
N ARG A 317 16.19 -1.16 -4.59
CA ARG A 317 15.66 -2.23 -3.73
C ARG A 317 14.96 -3.34 -4.51
N ILE A 318 14.89 -3.21 -5.83
CA ILE A 318 14.29 -4.21 -6.71
C ILE A 318 15.21 -5.43 -6.80
N GLN A 319 14.74 -6.55 -6.23
CA GLN A 319 15.42 -7.84 -6.35
C GLN A 319 15.17 -8.45 -7.74
N LYS A 320 16.18 -8.42 -8.61
CA LYS A 320 16.09 -8.86 -10.02
C LYS A 320 15.75 -10.34 -10.17
N GLN A 321 16.26 -11.20 -9.29
CA GLN A 321 15.94 -12.62 -9.22
C GLN A 321 14.44 -12.88 -9.02
N LYS A 322 13.78 -11.97 -8.30
CA LYS A 322 12.35 -11.97 -8.03
C LYS A 322 11.51 -11.50 -9.25
N LEU A 323 12.16 -11.01 -10.31
CA LEU A 323 11.56 -10.62 -11.57
C LEU A 323 11.74 -11.67 -12.69
N GLY A 324 12.41 -12.79 -12.39
CA GLY A 324 12.68 -13.86 -13.34
C GLY A 324 14.05 -13.79 -14.02
N PHE A 325 14.93 -12.88 -13.60
CA PHE A 325 16.33 -12.87 -14.05
C PHE A 325 17.17 -13.90 -13.26
N PRO A 326 18.27 -14.40 -13.85
CA PRO A 326 19.23 -15.25 -13.15
C PRO A 326 19.75 -14.57 -11.87
N GLY A 327 20.00 -15.37 -10.84
CA GLY A 327 20.62 -14.89 -9.61
C GLY A 327 22.14 -14.68 -9.79
N PRO A 328 22.80 -13.93 -8.91
CA PRO A 328 24.25 -13.92 -8.88
C PRO A 328 24.77 -15.35 -8.63
N GLY A 329 25.50 -15.93 -9.58
CA GLY A 329 26.09 -17.27 -9.48
C GLY A 329 25.37 -18.40 -10.24
N SER A 330 24.26 -18.12 -10.93
CA SER A 330 23.67 -19.08 -11.88
C SER A 330 24.26 -18.83 -13.28
N THR A 331 25.37 -19.49 -13.60
CA THR A 331 25.84 -19.73 -14.97
C THR A 331 25.04 -20.85 -15.60
#